data_AF-A0A9D4QXG6-F1
#
_entry.id   AF-A0A9D4QXG6-F1
#
_cell.length_a   1.000
_cell.length_b   1.000
_cell.length_c   1.000
_cell.angle_alpha   90.00
_cell.angle_beta   90.00
_cell.angle_gamma   90.00
#
_symmetry.space_group_name_H-M   'P 1'
#
loop_
_entity.id
_entity.type
_entity.pdbx_description
1 polymer ?
#
loop_
_entity_poly.entity_id
_entity_poly.type
_entity_poly.pdbx_seq_one_letter_code
_entity_poly.pdbx_strand_id
1 'polypeptide(L)'
;MKRVGYWMSEKKSKKLNFEDHVDLFRNAGVELLKIDLEKELEDQGPFDMILHKFTDILVKAQQGHGAEQKIITHIENYINNHPECIIVDPLDGIRKLLDRNEQYNLVLDCNNMNSGSHVFIPTFVDLTSMDVDENRKKLMEADVQYPI
;
A
#
# COMPACT_ATOMS: atom_id res chain seq x y z
N MET A 1 -27.87 1.03 1.03
CA MET A 1 -26.75 1.89 1.48
C MET A 1 -25.49 1.04 1.39
N LYS A 2 -24.44 1.51 0.72
CA LYS A 2 -23.18 0.75 0.56
C LYS A 2 -22.35 0.86 1.84
N ARG A 3 -21.81 -0.24 2.35
CA ARG A 3 -21.03 -0.28 3.60
C ARG A 3 -19.54 -0.29 3.28
N VAL A 4 -18.85 0.78 3.64
CA VAL A 4 -17.42 0.96 3.41
C VAL A 4 -16.70 0.85 4.75
N GLY A 5 -15.99 -0.25 4.96
CA GLY A 5 -15.04 -0.37 6.05
C GLY A 5 -13.81 0.50 5.76
N TYR A 6 -13.28 1.22 6.74
CA TYR A 6 -12.03 1.94 6.56
C TYR A 6 -11.05 1.73 7.70
N TRP A 7 -9.76 1.65 7.36
CA TRP A 7 -8.70 1.64 8.34
C TRP A 7 -7.52 2.51 7.93
N MET A 8 -7.13 3.44 8.81
CA MET A 8 -5.93 4.24 8.69
C MET A 8 -5.36 4.50 10.07
N SER A 9 -4.06 4.75 10.17
CA SER A 9 -3.46 5.21 11.44
C SER A 9 -4.18 6.46 11.93
N GLU A 10 -4.27 6.65 13.25
CA GLU A 10 -4.95 7.82 13.83
C GLU A 10 -4.42 9.14 13.25
N LYS A 11 -3.09 9.22 13.07
CA LYS A 11 -2.42 10.37 12.46
C LYS A 11 -2.97 10.67 11.05
N LYS A 12 -3.20 9.64 10.23
CA LYS A 12 -3.73 9.80 8.88
C LYS A 12 -5.23 10.07 8.89
N SER A 13 -5.98 9.40 9.77
CA SER A 13 -7.43 9.65 9.95
C SER A 13 -7.70 11.11 10.33
N LYS A 14 -6.95 11.64 11.31
CA LYS A 14 -7.01 13.05 11.73
C LYS A 14 -6.58 14.04 10.65
N LYS A 15 -5.73 13.63 9.71
CA LYS A 15 -5.31 14.49 8.58
C LYS A 15 -6.36 14.56 7.48
N LEU A 16 -7.15 13.50 7.33
CA LEU A 16 -8.15 13.37 6.27
C LEU A 16 -9.57 13.72 6.73
N ASN A 17 -9.78 13.97 8.02
CA ASN A 17 -11.05 14.39 8.61
C ASN A 17 -12.24 13.48 8.25
N PHE A 18 -12.01 12.17 8.09
CA PHE A 18 -13.08 11.22 7.71
C PHE A 18 -14.27 11.26 8.67
N GLU A 19 -13.99 11.39 9.97
CA GLU A 19 -15.00 11.43 11.03
C GLU A 19 -15.86 12.70 10.97
N ASP A 20 -15.33 13.81 10.43
CA ASP A 20 -16.08 15.07 10.24
C ASP A 20 -16.98 15.03 8.99
N HIS A 21 -16.79 14.05 8.11
CA HIS A 21 -17.49 13.93 6.83
C HIS A 21 -18.51 12.77 6.81
N VAL A 22 -18.86 12.18 7.95
CA VAL A 22 -19.81 11.06 8.04
C VAL A 22 -21.16 11.39 7.39
N ASP A 23 -21.69 12.59 7.60
CA ASP A 23 -22.97 12.99 6.99
C ASP A 23 -22.88 13.16 5.48
N LEU A 24 -21.73 13.58 4.95
CA LEU A 24 -21.49 13.65 3.51
C LEU A 24 -21.58 12.25 2.88
N PHE A 25 -20.92 11.26 3.49
CA PHE A 25 -20.97 9.87 3.02
C PHE A 25 -22.39 9.29 3.14
N ARG A 26 -23.06 9.53 4.27
CA ARG A 26 -24.44 9.05 4.50
C ARG A 26 -25.40 9.62 3.47
N ASN A 27 -25.31 10.92 3.16
CA ASN A 27 -26.13 11.58 2.15
C ASN A 27 -25.84 11.06 0.73
N ALA A 28 -24.61 10.59 0.47
CA ALA A 28 -24.25 9.90 -0.76
C ALA A 28 -24.67 8.40 -0.78
N GLY A 29 -25.38 7.92 0.24
CA GLY A 29 -25.82 6.52 0.34
C GLY A 29 -24.71 5.55 0.76
N VAL A 30 -23.67 6.05 1.43
CA VAL A 30 -22.53 5.29 1.94
C VAL A 30 -22.51 5.32 3.47
N GLU A 31 -22.45 4.14 4.07
CA GLU A 31 -22.15 3.97 5.49
C GLU A 31 -20.65 3.76 5.66
N LEU A 32 -19.97 4.73 6.26
CA LEU A 32 -18.54 4.65 6.53
C LEU A 32 -18.31 4.08 7.94
N LEU A 33 -17.60 2.95 8.04
CA LEU A 33 -17.40 2.20 9.28
C LEU A 33 -15.90 2.06 9.57
N LYS A 34 -15.45 2.57 10.71
CA LYS A 34 -14.05 2.43 11.13
C LYS A 34 -13.81 0.98 11.55
N ILE A 35 -12.88 0.31 10.89
CA ILE A 35 -12.52 -1.07 11.20
C ILE A 35 -11.68 -1.10 12.48
N ASP A 36 -12.07 -1.97 13.39
CA ASP A 36 -11.33 -2.34 14.58
C ASP A 36 -10.51 -3.61 14.29
N LEU A 37 -9.19 -3.47 14.18
CA LEU A 37 -8.28 -4.60 13.86
C LEU A 37 -8.05 -5.53 15.05
N GLU A 38 -8.56 -5.21 16.24
CA GLU A 38 -8.51 -6.09 17.41
C GLU A 38 -9.68 -7.10 17.43
N LYS A 39 -10.64 -6.96 16.49
CA LYS A 39 -11.81 -7.82 16.35
C LYS A 39 -11.84 -8.50 14.98
N GLU A 40 -12.58 -9.59 14.89
CA GLU A 40 -12.81 -10.28 13.63
C GLU A 40 -13.56 -9.37 12.64
N LEU A 41 -13.19 -9.42 11.36
CA LEU A 41 -13.84 -8.61 10.33
C LEU A 41 -15.25 -9.12 10.01
N GLU A 42 -15.50 -10.42 10.20
CA GLU A 42 -16.80 -11.07 10.05
C GLU A 42 -17.87 -10.41 10.94
N ASP A 43 -17.50 -10.03 12.17
CA ASP A 43 -18.41 -9.41 13.13
C ASP A 43 -18.69 -7.92 12.83
N GLN A 44 -17.91 -7.31 11.94
CA GLN A 44 -17.98 -5.89 11.60
C GLN A 44 -18.64 -5.67 10.22
N GLY A 45 -18.53 -6.66 9.34
CA GLY A 45 -19.10 -6.70 8.01
C GLY A 45 -20.62 -6.99 7.99
N PRO A 46 -21.18 -7.38 6.83
CA PRO A 46 -20.51 -7.44 5.52
C PRO A 46 -20.12 -6.06 5.02
N PHE A 47 -18.96 -5.97 4.36
CA PHE A 47 -18.49 -4.75 3.68
C PHE A 47 -18.67 -4.90 2.17
N ASP A 48 -19.14 -3.84 1.51
CA ASP A 48 -19.06 -3.73 0.05
C ASP A 48 -17.64 -3.34 -0.41
N MET A 49 -16.92 -2.60 0.43
CA MET A 49 -15.57 -2.13 0.16
C MET A 49 -14.78 -1.93 1.47
N ILE A 50 -13.48 -2.19 1.43
CA ILE A 50 -12.52 -1.80 2.46
C ILE A 50 -11.54 -0.78 1.89
N LEU A 51 -11.56 0.44 2.42
CA LEU A 51 -10.60 1.49 2.13
C LEU A 51 -9.51 1.52 3.21
N HIS A 52 -8.25 1.30 2.86
CA HIS A 52 -7.22 1.16 3.90
C HIS A 52 -5.89 1.84 3.59
N LYS A 53 -5.08 1.98 4.65
CA LYS A 53 -3.65 2.28 4.54
C LYS A 53 -2.83 1.36 5.44
N PHE A 54 -2.81 0.07 5.10
CA PHE A 54 -2.10 -0.98 5.88
C PHE A 54 -0.57 -1.01 5.68
N THR A 55 0.02 -0.06 4.94
CA THR A 55 1.44 -0.05 4.59
C THR A 55 2.36 -0.26 5.80
N ASP A 56 2.16 0.48 6.89
CA ASP A 56 3.03 0.37 8.07
C ASP A 56 2.88 -0.99 8.77
N ILE A 57 1.67 -1.56 8.77
CA ILE A 57 1.40 -2.90 9.32
C ILE A 57 2.08 -3.97 8.46
N LEU A 58 1.97 -3.88 7.13
CA LEU A 58 2.62 -4.80 6.20
C LEU A 58 4.15 -4.80 6.36
N VAL A 59 4.77 -3.62 6.48
CA VAL A 59 6.23 -3.51 6.70
C VAL A 59 6.64 -4.19 8.00
N LYS A 60 5.93 -3.94 9.10
CA LYS A 60 6.22 -4.60 10.39
C LYS A 60 5.99 -6.11 10.33
N ALA A 61 4.95 -6.56 9.64
CA ALA A 61 4.69 -7.98 9.45
C ALA A 61 5.85 -8.67 8.67
N GLN A 62 6.38 -8.01 7.63
CA GLN A 62 7.56 -8.48 6.89
C GLN A 62 8.83 -8.51 7.74
N GLN A 63 8.95 -7.62 8.72
CA GLN A 63 10.06 -7.59 9.70
C GLN A 63 9.92 -8.64 10.82
N GLY A 64 8.89 -9.48 10.79
CA GLY A 64 8.70 -10.57 11.77
C GLY A 64 7.92 -10.17 13.03
N HIS A 65 7.24 -9.02 13.03
CA HIS A 65 6.43 -8.62 14.17
C HIS A 65 5.14 -9.45 14.24
N GLY A 66 5.06 -10.35 15.21
CA GLY A 66 3.99 -11.35 15.29
C GLY A 66 2.57 -10.80 15.44
N ALA A 67 2.39 -9.61 16.04
CA ALA A 67 1.06 -8.99 16.15
C ALA A 67 0.56 -8.51 14.78
N GLU A 68 1.38 -7.77 14.05
CA GLU A 68 1.06 -7.30 12.71
C GLU A 68 0.94 -8.46 11.70
N GLN A 69 1.72 -9.53 11.84
CA GLN A 69 1.54 -10.75 11.04
C GLN A 69 0.14 -11.35 11.22
N LYS A 70 -0.34 -11.47 12.46
CA LYS A 70 -1.71 -11.96 12.72
C LYS A 70 -2.77 -11.06 12.09
N ILE A 71 -2.63 -9.74 12.24
CA ILE A 71 -3.54 -8.76 11.65
C ILE A 71 -3.61 -8.93 10.12
N ILE A 72 -2.46 -9.03 9.45
CA ILE A 72 -2.44 -9.23 7.99
C ILE A 72 -3.08 -10.56 7.61
N THR A 73 -2.76 -11.66 8.30
CA THR A 73 -3.40 -12.96 8.05
C THR A 73 -4.92 -12.89 8.20
N HIS A 74 -5.44 -12.20 9.21
CA HIS A 74 -6.88 -12.06 9.44
C HIS A 74 -7.54 -11.26 8.30
N ILE A 75 -6.93 -10.16 7.88
CA ILE A 75 -7.41 -9.35 6.75
C ILE A 75 -7.40 -10.19 5.47
N GLU A 76 -6.32 -10.92 5.19
CA GLU A 76 -6.22 -11.76 3.99
C GLU A 76 -7.27 -12.88 3.97
N ASN A 77 -7.50 -13.53 5.11
CA ASN A 77 -8.55 -14.54 5.22
C ASN A 77 -9.93 -13.96 4.92
N TYR A 78 -10.25 -12.77 5.46
CA TYR A 78 -11.51 -12.09 5.15
C TYR A 78 -11.64 -11.77 3.65
N ILE A 79 -10.60 -11.20 3.04
CA ILE A 79 -10.60 -10.86 1.61
C ILE A 79 -10.79 -12.10 0.74
N ASN A 80 -10.13 -13.21 1.08
CA ASN A 80 -10.24 -14.46 0.34
C ASN A 80 -11.63 -15.10 0.48
N ASN A 81 -12.27 -14.95 1.64
CA ASN A 81 -13.63 -15.45 1.89
C ASN A 81 -14.72 -14.55 1.29
N HIS A 82 -14.40 -13.27 1.03
CA HIS A 82 -15.33 -12.25 0.52
C HIS A 82 -14.81 -11.61 -0.79
N PRO A 83 -14.74 -12.37 -1.90
CA PRO A 83 -14.29 -11.84 -3.18
C PRO A 83 -15.19 -10.73 -3.75
N GLU A 84 -16.42 -10.59 -3.25
CA GLU A 84 -17.34 -9.50 -3.56
C GLU A 84 -16.96 -8.16 -2.89
N CYS A 85 -16.15 -8.19 -1.84
CA CYS A 85 -15.70 -7.01 -1.12
C CYS A 85 -14.51 -6.37 -1.86
N ILE A 86 -14.68 -5.12 -2.30
CA ILE A 86 -13.63 -4.40 -3.03
C ILE A 86 -12.57 -3.89 -2.04
N ILE A 87 -11.30 -4.20 -2.29
CA ILE A 87 -10.18 -3.73 -1.46
C ILE A 87 -9.44 -2.59 -2.15
N VAL A 88 -9.41 -1.43 -1.50
CA VAL A 88 -8.77 -0.22 -2.03
C VAL A 88 -7.59 0.16 -1.14
N ASP A 89 -6.35 -0.07 -1.55
CA ASP A 89 -5.87 -0.76 -2.78
C ASP A 89 -5.52 -2.25 -2.49
N PRO A 90 -5.56 -3.16 -3.49
CA PRO A 90 -5.24 -4.57 -3.27
C PRO A 90 -3.88 -4.78 -2.58
N LEU A 91 -3.83 -5.70 -1.60
CA LEU A 91 -2.63 -5.90 -0.76
C LEU A 91 -1.39 -6.25 -1.57
N ASP A 92 -1.53 -7.05 -2.64
CA ASP A 92 -0.41 -7.42 -3.51
C ASP A 92 0.13 -6.22 -4.29
N GLY A 93 -0.75 -5.29 -4.68
CA GLY A 93 -0.34 -4.01 -5.24
C GLY A 93 0.47 -3.20 -4.23
N ILE A 94 0.00 -3.13 -2.97
CA ILE A 94 0.71 -2.43 -1.91
C ILE A 94 2.07 -3.07 -1.60
N ARG A 95 2.19 -4.40 -1.60
CA ARG A 95 3.46 -5.12 -1.35
C ARG A 95 4.56 -4.71 -2.31
N LYS A 96 4.23 -4.60 -3.60
CA LYS A 96 5.14 -4.11 -4.65
C LYS A 96 5.60 -2.66 -4.43
N LEU A 97 4.79 -1.89 -3.70
CA LEU A 97 5.07 -0.50 -3.35
C LEU A 97 5.78 -0.34 -1.99
N LEU A 98 6.26 -1.43 -1.38
CA LEU A 98 7.06 -1.36 -0.15
C LEU A 98 8.56 -1.23 -0.42
N ASP A 99 9.03 -1.78 -1.54
CA ASP A 99 10.43 -1.71 -1.95
C ASP A 99 10.63 -0.63 -3.03
N ARG A 100 11.64 0.23 -2.87
CA ARG A 100 11.89 1.34 -3.81
C ARG A 100 12.49 0.86 -5.12
N ASN A 101 13.35 -0.15 -5.08
CA ASN A 101 13.94 -0.69 -6.30
C ASN A 101 12.86 -1.36 -7.15
N GLU A 102 11.98 -2.15 -6.54
CA GLU A 102 10.82 -2.76 -7.19
C GLU A 102 9.87 -1.70 -7.77
N GLN A 103 9.55 -0.65 -6.99
CA GLN A 103 8.74 0.47 -7.48
C GLN A 103 9.31 1.12 -8.73
N TYR A 104 10.61 1.43 -8.72
CA TYR A 104 11.25 2.11 -9.84
C TYR A 104 11.32 1.21 -11.07
N ASN A 105 11.58 -0.09 -10.89
CA ASN A 105 11.49 -1.08 -11.97
C ASN A 105 10.07 -1.13 -12.56
N LEU A 106 9.02 -1.15 -11.73
CA LEU A 106 7.63 -1.15 -12.21
C LEU A 106 7.29 0.12 -13.01
N VAL A 107 7.75 1.28 -12.56
CA VAL A 107 7.56 2.54 -13.29
C VAL A 107 8.31 2.51 -14.62
N LEU A 108 9.53 1.98 -14.65
CA LEU A 108 10.31 1.79 -15.88
C LEU A 108 9.62 0.85 -16.87
N ASP A 109 9.11 -0.28 -16.40
CA ASP A 109 8.36 -1.24 -17.21
C ASP A 109 7.10 -0.59 -17.80
N CYS A 110 6.34 0.14 -16.99
CA CYS A 110 5.14 0.85 -17.45
C CYS A 110 5.48 1.90 -18.52
N ASN A 111 6.60 2.61 -18.36
CA ASN A 111 7.07 3.60 -19.32
C ASN A 111 7.50 2.96 -20.65
N ASN A 112 8.19 1.82 -20.58
CA ASN A 112 8.65 1.07 -21.76
C ASN A 112 7.49 0.44 -22.55
N MET A 113 6.41 0.03 -21.86
CA MET A 113 5.21 -0.49 -22.50
C MET A 113 4.40 0.58 -23.24
N ASN A 114 4.54 1.85 -22.86
CA ASN A 114 3.86 2.96 -23.51
C ASN A 114 4.79 3.66 -24.50
N SER A 115 4.74 3.25 -25.77
CA SER A 115 5.59 3.79 -26.85
C SER A 115 5.43 5.30 -27.09
N GLY A 116 4.40 5.94 -26.52
CA GLY A 116 4.19 7.38 -26.55
C GLY A 116 4.45 8.09 -25.21
N SER A 117 5.10 7.42 -24.24
CA SER A 117 5.35 8.02 -22.95
C SER A 117 6.37 9.17 -23.06
N HIS A 118 6.00 10.31 -22.50
CA HIS A 118 6.87 11.49 -22.34
C HIS A 118 7.43 11.59 -20.92
N VAL A 119 7.30 10.53 -20.12
CA VAL A 119 7.80 10.48 -18.75
C VAL A 119 9.28 10.13 -18.78
N PHE A 120 10.10 11.03 -18.25
CA PHE A 120 11.49 10.75 -17.96
C PHE A 120 11.61 10.05 -16.61
N ILE A 121 12.35 8.94 -16.58
CA ILE A 121 12.68 8.21 -15.36
C ILE A 121 14.18 8.32 -15.16
N PRO A 122 14.65 8.95 -14.06
CA PRO A 122 16.07 8.97 -13.74
C PRO A 122 16.63 7.55 -13.65
N THR A 123 17.85 7.36 -14.12
CA THR A 123 18.62 6.12 -13.92
C THR A 123 18.76 5.84 -12.42
N PHE A 124 18.64 4.57 -12.02
CA PHE A 124 18.72 4.16 -10.63
C PHE A 124 19.40 2.80 -10.53
N VAL A 125 19.99 2.53 -9.36
CA VAL A 125 20.56 1.23 -9.01
C VAL A 125 20.42 1.02 -7.50
N ASP A 126 20.22 -0.22 -7.07
CA ASP A 126 20.20 -0.57 -5.65
C ASP A 126 21.61 -0.87 -5.13
N LEU A 127 21.94 -0.29 -3.98
CA LEU A 127 23.25 -0.41 -3.34
C LEU A 127 23.08 -1.19 -2.03
N THR A 128 23.27 -2.50 -2.10
CA THR A 128 23.09 -3.44 -0.98
C THR A 128 24.38 -3.77 -0.22
N SER A 129 25.52 -3.25 -0.69
CA SER A 129 26.86 -3.48 -0.14
C SER A 129 27.39 -2.23 0.54
N MET A 130 28.30 -2.41 1.50
CA MET A 130 29.08 -1.31 2.09
C MET A 130 30.41 -1.09 1.35
N ASP A 131 30.74 -1.93 0.36
CA ASP A 131 31.96 -1.82 -0.43
C ASP A 131 31.87 -0.65 -1.43
N VAL A 132 32.83 0.28 -1.33
CA VAL A 132 32.85 1.52 -2.11
C VAL A 132 33.14 1.25 -3.58
N ASP A 133 34.07 0.34 -3.90
CA ASP A 133 34.47 0.07 -5.27
C ASP A 133 33.37 -0.70 -6.01
N GLU A 134 32.71 -1.64 -5.32
CA GLU A 134 31.52 -2.33 -5.82
C GLU A 134 30.39 -1.34 -6.13
N ASN A 135 30.07 -0.45 -5.18
CA ASN A 135 29.00 0.53 -5.35
C ASN A 135 29.33 1.55 -6.44
N ARG A 136 30.60 1.97 -6.56
CA ARG A 136 31.05 2.85 -7.64
C ARG A 136 30.89 2.19 -9.00
N LYS A 137 31.24 0.91 -9.12
CA LYS A 137 31.05 0.13 -10.33
C LYS A 137 29.57 0.01 -10.69
N LYS A 138 28.69 -0.31 -9.73
CA LYS A 138 27.23 -0.38 -9.91
C LYS A 138 26.64 0.94 -10.42
N LEU A 139 27.05 2.07 -9.84
CA LEU A 139 26.62 3.41 -10.29
C LEU A 139 27.04 3.68 -11.74
N MET A 140 28.29 3.35 -12.10
CA MET A 140 28.78 3.51 -13.47
C MET A 140 28.05 2.61 -14.48
N GLU A 141 27.81 1.35 -14.12
CA GLU A 141 27.10 0.39 -14.98
C GLU A 141 25.63 0.77 -15.22
N ALA A 142 24.99 1.42 -14.24
CA ALA A 142 23.62 1.91 -14.33
C ALA A 142 23.51 3.34 -14.88
N ASP A 143 24.62 3.96 -15.29
CA ASP A 143 24.70 5.34 -15.79
C ASP A 143 24.14 6.40 -14.82
N VAL A 144 24.32 6.19 -13.51
CA VAL A 144 23.91 7.16 -12.48
C VAL A 144 24.95 8.29 -12.39
N GLN A 145 24.52 9.52 -12.66
CA GLN A 145 25.37 10.72 -12.66
C GLN A 145 25.26 11.51 -11.34
N TYR A 146 26.29 12.31 -11.02
CA TYR A 146 26.29 13.20 -9.85
C TYR A 146 25.70 14.59 -10.17
N PRO A 147 25.03 15.25 -9.20
CA PRO A 147 24.62 14.73 -7.89
C PRO A 147 23.49 13.71 -8.02
N ILE A 148 23.46 12.76 -7.07
CA ILE A 148 22.39 11.77 -6.91
C ILE A 148 21.32 12.32 -5.98
#